data_AF-A0A401I594-F1
#
_entry.id   AF-A0A401I594-F1
#
_cell.length_a   1.000
_cell.length_b   1.000
_cell.length_c   1.000
_cell.angle_alpha   90.00
_cell.angle_beta   90.00
_cell.angle_gamma   90.00
#
_symmetry.space_group_name_H-M   'P 1'
#
loop_
_entity.id
_entity.type
_entity.pdbx_description
1 polymer ?
#
loop_
_entity_poly.entity_id
_entity_poly.type
_entity_poly.pdbx_seq_one_letter_code
_entity_poly.pdbx_strand_id
1 'polypeptide(L)'
;MKINEPNRISGLQPYNQTKGQRAEQTGAAKRKDQVTISPEAKELLESNRINQAERAEQLKQLKQEVSSGTYHVEAGKIAEKLLPYLK
;
A
#
# COMPACT_ATOMS: atom_id res chain seq x y z
N MET A 1 40.50 21.57 -62.44
CA MET A 1 41.31 20.86 -61.45
C MET A 1 40.75 21.14 -60.06
N LYS A 2 40.53 20.09 -59.25
CA LYS A 2 40.15 20.15 -57.83
C LYS A 2 41.43 20.34 -57.00
N ILE A 3 41.46 21.28 -56.06
CA ILE A 3 42.28 21.15 -54.85
C ILE A 3 41.50 21.81 -53.70
N ASN A 4 41.19 21.01 -52.67
CA ASN A 4 40.50 21.42 -51.45
C ASN A 4 41.52 22.04 -50.49
N GLU A 5 41.15 23.12 -49.78
CA GLU A 5 41.68 23.34 -48.43
C GLU A 5 40.55 23.75 -47.47
N PRO A 6 40.17 22.86 -46.54
CA PRO A 6 39.13 23.13 -45.55
C PRO A 6 39.70 23.96 -44.39
N ASN A 7 38.92 24.95 -43.97
CA ASN A 7 38.80 25.33 -42.56
C ASN A 7 40.12 25.56 -41.80
N ARG A 8 40.65 26.79 -41.91
CA ARG A 8 41.56 27.40 -40.93
C ARG A 8 40.83 27.68 -39.60
N ILE A 9 40.25 26.66 -39.00
CA ILE A 9 39.63 26.74 -37.68
C ILE A 9 40.57 26.06 -36.70
N SER A 10 41.65 26.76 -36.36
CA SER A 10 42.42 26.50 -35.13
C SER A 10 42.31 27.72 -34.23
N GLY A 11 41.07 28.09 -33.93
CA GLY A 11 40.71 29.03 -32.88
C GLY A 11 40.46 28.25 -31.61
N LEU A 12 41.54 27.94 -30.89
CA LEU A 12 41.63 27.75 -29.45
C LEU A 12 40.29 27.84 -28.69
N GLN A 13 39.70 26.69 -28.33
CA GLN A 13 38.81 26.60 -27.17
C GLN A 13 39.58 25.91 -26.02
N PRO A 14 40.40 26.66 -25.26
CA PRO A 14 41.02 26.11 -24.06
C PRO A 14 39.93 26.03 -22.98
N TYR A 15 39.96 24.95 -22.20
CA TYR A 15 39.04 24.67 -21.11
C TYR A 15 37.59 24.37 -21.57
N ASN A 16 37.19 23.13 -21.84
CA ASN A 16 37.11 22.07 -20.83
C ASN A 16 37.37 22.56 -19.39
N GLN A 17 36.64 23.60 -18.95
CA GLN A 17 36.37 23.75 -17.54
C GLN A 17 35.53 22.53 -17.17
N THR A 18 36.22 21.51 -16.67
CA THR A 18 35.87 20.83 -15.43
C THR A 18 34.39 21.03 -15.14
N LYS A 19 33.53 20.15 -15.63
CA LYS A 19 33.01 19.05 -14.80
C LYS A 19 33.15 19.33 -13.31
N GLY A 20 32.66 20.49 -12.88
CA GLY A 20 32.02 20.67 -11.60
C GLY A 20 30.77 19.82 -11.65
N GLN A 21 30.97 18.50 -11.60
CA GLN A 21 30.07 17.66 -10.85
C GLN A 21 30.05 18.32 -9.47
N ARG A 22 29.12 19.25 -9.27
CA ARG A 22 28.37 19.23 -8.03
C ARG A 22 27.88 17.78 -8.00
N ALA A 23 28.64 16.93 -7.31
CA ALA A 23 28.02 15.85 -6.61
C ALA A 23 26.95 16.58 -5.81
N GLU A 24 25.73 16.59 -6.36
CA GLU A 24 24.50 16.61 -5.61
C GLU A 24 24.86 15.80 -4.37
N GLN A 25 25.15 16.49 -3.27
CA GLN A 25 25.32 15.85 -1.99
C GLN A 25 24.07 15.01 -1.90
N THR A 26 24.24 13.70 -2.04
CA THR A 26 23.20 12.71 -2.15
C THR A 26 22.30 13.01 -0.98
N GLY A 27 21.22 13.75 -1.26
CA GLY A 27 20.41 14.36 -0.23
C GLY A 27 20.00 13.20 0.64
N ALA A 28 20.51 13.15 1.87
CA ALA A 28 20.38 12.00 2.74
C ALA A 28 18.93 11.56 2.65
N ALA A 29 18.70 10.42 1.98
CA ALA A 29 17.36 10.06 1.52
C ALA A 29 16.46 10.17 2.75
N LYS A 30 15.55 11.16 2.74
CA LYS A 30 14.73 11.47 3.92
C LYS A 30 14.16 10.13 4.39
N ARG A 31 14.49 9.74 5.64
CA ARG A 31 13.99 8.48 6.20
C ARG A 31 12.48 8.53 6.01
N LYS A 32 11.98 7.66 5.14
CA LYS A 32 10.55 7.55 4.89
C LYS A 32 10.00 6.78 6.07
N ASP A 33 9.02 7.34 6.75
CA ASP A 33 8.29 6.62 7.76
C ASP A 33 7.61 5.42 7.09
N GLN A 34 7.89 4.22 7.58
CA GLN A 34 7.27 2.99 7.12
C GLN A 34 6.47 2.40 8.26
N VAL A 35 5.20 2.11 7.98
CA VAL A 35 4.33 1.37 8.89
C VAL A 35 4.32 -0.07 8.41
N THR A 36 4.85 -0.98 9.24
CA THR A 36 4.79 -2.43 8.99
C THR A 36 3.76 -3.06 9.91
N ILE A 37 2.96 -3.98 9.37
CA ILE A 37 2.05 -4.80 10.17
C ILE A 37 2.88 -5.85 10.90
N SER A 38 2.66 -5.97 12.21
CA SER A 38 3.28 -7.00 13.08
C SER A 38 3.08 -8.41 12.51
N PRO A 39 4.07 -9.31 12.61
CA PRO A 39 3.91 -10.71 12.22
C PRO A 39 2.74 -11.39 12.95
N GLU A 40 2.57 -11.12 14.24
CA GLU A 40 1.46 -11.64 15.05
C GLU A 40 0.08 -11.20 14.52
N ALA A 41 -0.04 -9.93 14.10
CA ALA A 41 -1.28 -9.42 13.52
C ALA A 41 -1.62 -10.09 12.18
N LYS A 42 -0.62 -10.52 11.42
CA LYS A 42 -0.84 -11.31 10.19
C LYS A 42 -1.31 -12.71 10.51
N GLU A 43 -0.73 -13.36 11.52
CA GLU A 43 -1.17 -14.69 11.95
C GLU A 43 -2.63 -14.69 12.42
N LEU A 44 -3.04 -13.69 13.20
CA LEU A 44 -4.44 -13.51 13.63
C LEU A 44 -5.41 -13.26 12.45
N LEU A 45 -4.94 -12.59 11.39
CA LEU A 45 -5.73 -12.40 10.16
C LEU A 45 -5.95 -13.74 9.45
N GLU A 46 -4.89 -14.55 9.32
CA GLU A 46 -5.00 -15.86 8.67
C GLU A 46 -5.88 -16.82 9.46
N SER A 47 -5.80 -16.83 10.80
CA SER A 47 -6.70 -17.63 11.63
C SER A 47 -8.17 -17.24 11.47
N ASN A 48 -8.46 -15.93 11.29
CA ASN A 48 -9.81 -15.46 11.03
C ASN A 48 -10.34 -15.87 9.64
N ARG A 49 -9.45 -16.08 8.66
CA ARG A 49 -9.84 -16.56 7.32
C ARG A 49 -10.31 -18.01 7.34
N ILE A 50 -9.80 -18.84 8.25
CA ILE A 50 -10.21 -20.25 8.37
C ILE A 50 -11.73 -20.35 8.67
N ASN A 51 -12.25 -19.43 9.48
CA ASN A 51 -13.68 -19.38 9.84
C ASN A 51 -14.58 -18.74 8.75
N GLN A 52 -14.01 -18.34 7.61
CA GLN A 52 -14.73 -17.56 6.60
C GLN A 52 -15.77 -18.39 5.84
N ALA A 53 -15.53 -19.70 5.64
CA ALA A 53 -16.47 -20.60 4.98
C ALA A 53 -17.75 -20.80 5.81
N GLU A 54 -17.60 -21.18 7.07
CA GLU A 54 -18.73 -21.36 8.01
C GLU A 54 -19.51 -20.04 8.18
N ARG A 55 -18.81 -18.92 8.26
CA ARG A 55 -19.43 -17.59 8.31
C ARG A 55 -20.22 -17.27 7.05
N ALA A 56 -19.73 -17.66 5.87
CA ALA A 56 -20.43 -17.42 4.61
C ALA A 56 -21.73 -18.22 4.54
N GLU A 57 -21.73 -19.47 5.02
CA GLU A 57 -22.93 -20.31 5.11
C GLU A 57 -23.96 -19.73 6.08
N GLN A 58 -23.54 -19.34 7.29
CA GLN A 58 -24.41 -18.68 8.27
C GLN A 58 -25.03 -17.41 7.68
N LEU A 59 -24.24 -16.57 7.02
CA LEU A 59 -24.74 -15.34 6.38
C LEU A 59 -25.77 -15.64 5.28
N LYS A 60 -25.58 -16.71 4.51
CA LYS A 60 -26.55 -17.11 3.49
C LYS A 60 -27.88 -17.53 4.11
N GLN A 61 -27.84 -18.30 5.19
CA GLN A 61 -29.04 -18.72 5.94
C GLN A 61 -29.77 -17.50 6.52
N LEU A 62 -29.06 -16.61 7.22
CA LEU A 62 -29.67 -15.39 7.77
C LEU A 62 -30.30 -14.52 6.69
N LYS A 63 -29.63 -14.34 5.55
CA LYS A 63 -30.20 -13.57 4.42
C LYS A 63 -31.49 -14.19 3.90
N GLN A 64 -31.57 -15.51 3.86
CA GLN A 64 -32.78 -16.22 3.45
C GLN A 64 -33.91 -16.02 4.47
N GLU A 65 -33.64 -16.14 5.77
CA GLU A 65 -34.65 -15.93 6.82
C GLU A 65 -35.19 -14.49 6.84
N VAL A 66 -34.32 -13.52 6.57
CA VAL A 66 -34.70 -12.11 6.47
C VAL A 66 -35.56 -11.87 5.23
N SER A 67 -35.21 -12.47 4.08
CA SER A 67 -35.99 -12.30 2.85
C SER A 67 -37.34 -13.02 2.90
N SER A 68 -37.45 -14.15 3.61
CA SER A 68 -38.71 -14.83 3.88
C SER A 68 -39.55 -14.19 4.98
N GLY A 69 -39.02 -13.18 5.69
CA GLY A 69 -39.69 -12.52 6.80
C GLY A 69 -39.85 -13.39 8.05
N THR A 70 -39.14 -14.52 8.14
CA THR A 70 -39.19 -15.45 9.28
C THR A 70 -38.08 -15.21 10.29
N TYR A 71 -37.18 -14.26 10.03
CA TYR A 71 -36.12 -13.89 10.95
C TYR A 71 -36.68 -13.27 12.24
N HIS A 72 -36.36 -13.88 13.38
CA HIS A 72 -36.81 -13.41 14.69
C HIS A 72 -35.70 -12.64 15.42
N VAL A 73 -36.01 -11.42 15.84
CA VAL A 73 -35.10 -10.55 16.57
C VAL A 73 -35.24 -10.81 18.07
N GLU A 74 -34.31 -11.59 18.62
CA GLU A 74 -34.25 -11.92 20.05
C GLU A 74 -33.68 -10.75 20.87
N ALA A 75 -34.53 -10.06 21.63
CA ALA A 75 -34.11 -8.92 22.45
C ALA A 75 -33.05 -9.30 23.52
N GLY A 76 -33.13 -10.52 24.07
CA GLY A 76 -32.15 -11.03 25.03
C GLY A 76 -30.74 -11.12 24.44
N LYS A 77 -30.61 -11.64 23.21
CA LYS A 77 -29.32 -11.73 22.51
C LYS A 77 -28.72 -10.36 22.21
N ILE A 78 -29.57 -9.36 21.93
CA ILE A 78 -29.13 -7.98 21.73
C ILE A 78 -28.53 -7.42 23.02
N ALA A 79 -29.24 -7.58 24.13
CA ALA A 79 -28.75 -7.13 25.44
C ALA A 79 -27.39 -7.78 25.77
N GLU A 80 -27.29 -9.10 25.67
CA GLU A 80 -26.03 -9.84 25.91
C GLU A 80 -24.84 -9.31 25.09
N LYS A 81 -25.07 -8.96 23.82
CA LYS A 81 -24.01 -8.40 22.95
C LYS A 81 -23.64 -6.96 23.27
N LEU A 82 -24.57 -6.19 23.83
CA LEU A 82 -24.33 -4.80 24.24
C LEU A 82 -23.66 -4.70 25.63
N LEU A 83 -23.88 -5.68 26.52
CA LEU A 83 -23.34 -5.67 27.89
C LEU A 83 -21.84 -5.32 28.00
N PRO A 84 -20.91 -5.84 27.15
CA PRO A 84 -19.49 -5.56 27.28
C PRO A 84 -19.11 -4.08 27.07
N TYR A 85 -19.97 -3.31 26.40
CA TYR A 85 -19.71 -1.92 26.02
C TYR A 85 -20.38 -0.90 26.95
N LEU A 86 -21.18 -1.34 27.91
CA LEU A 86 -21.95 -0.49 28.83
C LEU A 86 -21.20 -0.22 30.15
N LYS A 87 -19.86 -0.32 30.15
CA LYS A 87 -19.00 -0.03 31.29
C LYS A 87 -18.64 1.45 31.38
#